data_AF-A0A103YGS5-F1
#
_entry.id   AF-A0A103YGS5-F1
#
_cell.length_a   1.000
_cell.length_b   1.000
_cell.length_c   1.000
_cell.angle_alpha   90.00
_cell.angle_beta   90.00
_cell.angle_gamma   90.00
#
_symmetry.space_group_name_H-M   'P 1'
#
loop_
_entity.id
_entity.type
_entity.pdbx_description
1 polymer ?
#
loop_
_entity_poly.entity_id
_entity_poly.type
_entity_poly.pdbx_seq_one_letter_code
_entity_poly.pdbx_strand_id
1 'polypeptide(L)'
;MTQDSPTTVCVTGAAGFIGSWLVMRLLERGYVVRATVRDPESHYSIIKQGQYVHLDDLCECHIYLYENPKARGRYICSSHDATIHQLARVIKEKWPEYHVPDQFPGIDKEPPIVSFSSKKLKEMGFEFKYDLEEMFKGAIDSCRDKGLLPYSTIKDHKTDDHIHV
;
A
#
# COMPACT_ATOMS: atom_id res chain seq x y z
N MET A 1 -32.53 -36.05 -18.61
CA MET A 1 -31.18 -35.62 -18.16
C MET A 1 -31.37 -34.26 -17.50
N THR A 2 -31.30 -34.18 -16.18
CA THR A 2 -31.40 -32.92 -15.44
C THR A 2 -30.13 -32.11 -15.72
N GLN A 3 -30.29 -30.98 -16.39
CA GLN A 3 -29.21 -30.05 -16.65
C GLN A 3 -28.91 -29.34 -15.33
N ASP A 4 -27.97 -29.86 -14.55
CA ASP A 4 -27.55 -29.22 -13.30
C ASP A 4 -27.01 -27.83 -13.63
N SER A 5 -27.58 -26.81 -13.01
CA SER A 5 -27.15 -25.44 -13.21
C SER A 5 -25.72 -25.27 -12.65
N PRO A 6 -24.83 -24.57 -13.36
CA PRO A 6 -23.46 -24.43 -12.91
C PRO A 6 -23.40 -23.71 -11.56
N THR A 7 -22.65 -24.30 -10.63
CA THR A 7 -22.54 -23.78 -9.25
C THR A 7 -21.88 -22.41 -9.26
N THR A 8 -22.50 -21.44 -8.57
CA THR A 8 -21.97 -20.07 -8.45
C THR A 8 -21.08 -19.93 -7.22
N VAL A 9 -19.89 -19.35 -7.40
CA VAL A 9 -18.91 -19.11 -6.33
C VAL A 9 -18.50 -17.63 -6.30
N CYS A 10 -18.26 -17.08 -5.10
CA CYS A 10 -17.75 -15.72 -4.91
C CYS A 10 -16.26 -15.77 -4.58
N VAL A 11 -15.44 -15.03 -5.33
CA VAL A 11 -13.99 -14.90 -5.08
C VAL A 11 -13.71 -13.47 -4.64
N THR A 12 -13.29 -13.31 -3.38
CA THR A 12 -12.81 -12.03 -2.86
C THR A 12 -11.32 -11.86 -3.17
N GLY A 13 -10.91 -10.66 -3.61
CA GLY A 13 -9.53 -10.43 -4.03
C GLY A 13 -9.19 -11.07 -5.39
N ALA A 14 -10.18 -11.23 -6.27
CA ALA A 14 -10.03 -11.87 -7.58
C ALA A 14 -8.99 -11.21 -8.49
N ALA A 15 -8.70 -9.91 -8.30
CA ALA A 15 -7.66 -9.19 -9.02
C ALA A 15 -6.23 -9.41 -8.47
N GLY A 16 -6.09 -10.09 -7.33
CA GLY A 16 -4.78 -10.42 -6.77
C GLY A 16 -4.10 -11.57 -7.53
N PHE A 17 -2.78 -11.71 -7.36
CA PHE A 17 -1.99 -12.74 -8.06
C PHE A 17 -2.56 -14.16 -7.90
N ILE A 18 -2.95 -14.55 -6.69
CA ILE A 18 -3.54 -15.87 -6.44
C ILE A 18 -5.02 -15.92 -6.87
N GLY A 19 -5.74 -14.81 -6.68
CA GLY A 19 -7.16 -14.70 -6.99
C GLY A 19 -7.46 -14.85 -8.48
N SER A 20 -6.63 -14.29 -9.35
CA SER A 20 -6.82 -14.34 -10.80
C SER A 20 -6.65 -15.76 -11.35
N TRP A 21 -5.64 -16.49 -10.86
CA TRP A 21 -5.45 -17.91 -11.17
C TRP A 21 -6.58 -18.78 -10.63
N LEU A 22 -7.08 -18.50 -9.42
CA LEU A 22 -8.22 -19.22 -8.86
C LEU A 22 -9.49 -19.02 -9.71
N VAL A 23 -9.78 -17.78 -10.11
CA VAL A 23 -10.91 -17.45 -11.00
C VAL A 23 -10.79 -18.23 -12.31
N MET A 24 -9.63 -18.21 -12.96
CA MET A 24 -9.37 -18.97 -14.18
C MET A 24 -9.66 -20.46 -13.99
N ARG A 25 -9.12 -21.08 -12.93
CA ARG A 25 -9.30 -22.51 -12.62
C ARG A 25 -10.74 -22.91 -12.26
N LEU A 26 -11.53 -21.99 -11.73
CA LEU A 26 -12.95 -22.21 -11.43
C LEU A 26 -13.80 -22.12 -12.71
N LEU A 27 -13.50 -21.15 -13.58
CA LEU A 27 -14.15 -21.03 -14.90
C LEU A 27 -13.85 -22.26 -15.77
N GLU A 28 -12.60 -22.75 -15.81
CA GLU A 28 -12.21 -23.98 -16.51
C GLU A 28 -12.99 -25.22 -16.04
N ARG A 29 -13.43 -25.25 -14.77
CA ARG A 29 -14.20 -26.34 -14.18
C ARG A 29 -15.72 -26.17 -14.31
N GLY A 30 -16.18 -25.16 -15.04
CA GLY A 30 -17.60 -24.92 -15.30
C GLY A 30 -18.35 -24.21 -14.17
N TYR A 31 -17.64 -23.60 -13.22
CA TYR A 31 -18.29 -22.75 -12.21
C TYR A 31 -18.66 -21.39 -12.79
N VAL A 32 -19.73 -20.79 -12.28
CA VAL A 32 -20.02 -19.37 -12.46
C VAL A 32 -19.28 -18.60 -11.36
N VAL A 33 -18.35 -17.73 -11.73
CA VAL A 33 -17.57 -16.95 -10.76
C VAL A 33 -18.09 -15.52 -10.66
N ARG A 34 -18.41 -15.09 -9.44
CA ARG A 34 -18.59 -13.67 -9.09
C ARG A 34 -17.32 -13.17 -8.43
N ALA A 35 -16.58 -12.34 -9.15
CA ALA A 35 -15.33 -11.75 -8.69
C ALA A 35 -15.58 -10.37 -8.09
N THR A 36 -15.03 -10.09 -6.91
CA THR A 36 -14.90 -8.70 -6.44
C THR A 36 -13.59 -8.12 -6.95
N VAL A 37 -13.70 -7.15 -7.85
CA VAL A 37 -12.57 -6.33 -8.31
C VAL A 37 -12.66 -4.99 -7.62
N ARG A 38 -11.51 -4.43 -7.21
CA ARG A 38 -11.46 -3.04 -6.78
C ARG A 38 -11.65 -2.19 -8.02
N ASP A 39 -12.44 -1.13 -7.91
CA ASP A 39 -12.58 -0.17 -8.99
C ASP A 39 -11.18 0.42 -9.30
N PRO A 40 -10.78 0.46 -10.59
CA PRO A 40 -9.45 0.91 -11.00
C PRO A 40 -9.23 2.40 -10.79
N GLU A 41 -10.27 3.20 -10.55
CA GLU A 41 -10.08 4.59 -10.13
C GLU A 41 -9.30 4.67 -8.81
N SER A 42 -8.52 5.74 -8.64
CA SER A 42 -7.74 5.94 -7.42
C SER A 42 -8.67 6.06 -6.20
N HIS A 43 -8.79 4.98 -5.42
CA HIS A 43 -9.53 4.95 -4.16
C HIS A 43 -8.75 5.65 -3.05
N TYR A 44 -8.56 6.96 -3.16
CA TYR A 44 -7.86 7.76 -2.14
C TYR A 44 -8.50 7.63 -0.75
N SER A 45 -9.79 7.28 -0.68
CA SER A 45 -10.49 6.99 0.57
C SER A 45 -9.80 5.93 1.42
N ILE A 46 -9.10 4.96 0.80
CA ILE A 46 -8.33 3.93 1.54
C ILE A 46 -7.00 4.47 2.09
N ILE A 47 -6.47 5.55 1.51
CA ILE A 47 -5.20 6.18 1.89
C ILE A 47 -5.44 7.53 2.59
N LYS A 48 -6.70 7.92 2.87
CA LYS A 48 -7.05 9.21 3.52
C LYS A 48 -6.19 9.44 4.77
N GLN A 49 -5.88 8.35 5.47
CA GLN A 49 -5.08 8.32 6.66
C GLN A 49 -4.31 7.02 6.76
N GLY A 50 -2.99 7.12 6.89
CA GLY A 50 -2.10 5.97 7.03
C GLY A 50 -1.38 5.95 8.37
N GLN A 51 -1.15 4.75 8.88
CA GLN A 51 -0.25 4.47 9.98
C GLN A 51 0.93 3.66 9.45
N TYR A 52 2.14 4.06 9.83
CA TYR A 52 3.37 3.59 9.20
C TYR A 52 4.37 3.05 10.23
N VAL A 53 5.11 2.05 9.80
CA VAL A 53 6.25 1.48 10.52
C VAL A 53 7.28 1.03 9.50
N HIS A 54 8.54 1.26 9.80
CA HIS A 54 9.63 0.83 8.93
C HIS A 54 9.72 -0.69 8.94
N LEU A 55 10.10 -1.26 7.79
CA LEU A 55 10.17 -2.72 7.63
C LEU A 55 11.14 -3.34 8.64
N ASP A 56 12.31 -2.75 8.82
CA ASP A 56 13.30 -3.23 9.77
C ASP A 56 12.84 -3.08 11.23
N ASP A 57 12.20 -1.96 11.61
CA ASP A 57 11.61 -1.81 12.94
C ASP A 57 10.54 -2.89 13.19
N LEU A 58 9.73 -3.23 12.18
CA LEU A 58 8.73 -4.27 12.31
C LEU A 58 9.37 -5.66 12.49
N CYS A 59 10.43 -5.98 11.75
CA CYS A 59 11.19 -7.22 11.90
C CYS A 59 11.85 -7.32 13.28
N GLU A 60 12.54 -6.25 13.71
CA GLU A 60 13.16 -6.18 15.03
C GLU A 60 12.13 -6.28 16.15
N CYS A 61 10.93 -5.70 15.98
CA CYS A 61 9.83 -5.84 16.93
C CYS A 61 9.37 -7.31 17.07
N HIS A 62 9.33 -8.06 15.97
CA HIS A 62 8.99 -9.49 16.02
C HIS A 62 10.02 -10.29 16.82
N ILE A 63 11.32 -10.04 16.59
CA ILE A 63 12.42 -10.69 17.33
C ILE A 63 12.33 -10.29 18.81
N TYR A 64 12.23 -9.00 19.09
CA TYR A 64 12.14 -8.45 20.44
C TYR A 64 10.97 -9.05 21.25
N LEU A 65 9.78 -9.16 20.66
CA LEU A 65 8.62 -9.75 21.34
C LEU A 65 8.74 -11.26 21.52
N TYR A 66 9.42 -11.96 20.60
CA TYR A 66 9.70 -13.39 20.73
C TYR A 66 10.69 -13.67 21.86
N GLU A 67 11.75 -12.87 21.98
CA GLU A 67 12.81 -13.05 22.97
C GLU A 67 12.42 -12.54 24.37
N ASN A 68 11.44 -11.64 24.48
CA ASN A 68 11.02 -11.07 25.74
C ASN A 68 9.99 -11.96 26.47
N PRO A 69 10.35 -12.65 27.57
CA PRO A 69 9.44 -13.56 28.27
C PRO A 69 8.24 -12.87 28.93
N LYS A 70 8.28 -11.53 29.06
CA LYS A 70 7.16 -10.73 29.59
C LYS A 70 6.14 -10.38 28.50
N ALA A 71 6.42 -10.65 27.22
CA ALA A 71 5.51 -10.35 26.13
C ALA A 71 4.23 -11.19 26.25
N ARG A 72 3.06 -10.53 26.23
CA ARG A 72 1.76 -11.22 26.27
C ARG A 72 0.68 -10.49 25.51
N GLY A 73 -0.10 -11.24 24.74
CA GLY A 73 -1.25 -10.73 23.99
C GLY A 73 -0.83 -9.90 22.78
N ARG A 74 -1.64 -8.89 22.44
CA ARG A 74 -1.45 -8.09 21.22
C ARG A 74 -0.56 -6.86 21.47
N TYR A 75 0.23 -6.50 20.46
CA TYR A 75 1.07 -5.30 20.43
C TYR A 75 0.80 -4.55 19.12
N ILE A 76 0.61 -3.24 19.24
CA ILE A 76 0.61 -2.35 18.09
C ILE A 76 2.08 -1.98 17.83
N CYS A 77 2.52 -2.17 16.59
CA CYS A 77 3.83 -1.78 16.09
C CYS A 77 3.62 -0.76 14.97
N SER A 78 3.46 0.51 15.38
CA SER A 78 3.22 1.66 14.53
C SER A 78 3.99 2.85 15.08
N SER A 79 4.79 3.50 14.24
CA SER A 79 5.71 4.57 14.67
C SER A 79 5.22 5.96 14.31
N HIS A 80 4.59 6.09 13.13
CA HIS A 80 4.18 7.36 12.57
C HIS A 80 2.74 7.27 12.05
N ASP A 81 2.07 8.41 12.01
CA ASP A 81 0.81 8.61 11.34
C ASP A 81 0.92 9.82 10.42
N ALA A 82 0.29 9.73 9.25
CA ALA A 82 0.24 10.83 8.30
C ALA A 82 -1.06 10.80 7.51
N THR A 83 -1.59 11.98 7.24
CA THR A 83 -2.70 12.15 6.29
C THR A 83 -2.18 12.02 4.86
N ILE A 84 -3.08 11.75 3.91
CA ILE A 84 -2.72 11.72 2.49
C ILE A 84 -2.08 13.04 2.02
N HIS A 85 -2.53 14.18 2.57
CA HIS A 85 -2.00 15.50 2.23
C HIS A 85 -0.58 15.71 2.76
N GLN A 86 -0.31 15.28 4.00
CA GLN A 86 1.04 15.34 4.58
C GLN A 86 2.00 14.46 3.77
N LEU A 87 1.58 13.25 3.43
CA LEU A 87 2.38 12.34 2.62
C LEU A 87 2.64 12.93 1.22
N ALA A 88 1.60 13.43 0.56
CA ALA A 88 1.73 14.05 -0.76
C ALA A 88 2.74 15.21 -0.76
N ARG A 89 2.73 16.04 0.29
CA ARG A 89 3.70 17.12 0.46
C ARG A 89 5.13 16.61 0.59
N VAL A 90 5.37 15.60 1.44
CA VAL A 90 6.69 14.98 1.60
C VAL A 90 7.18 14.41 0.27
N ILE A 91 6.32 13.71 -0.46
CA ILE A 91 6.72 13.11 -1.73
C ILE A 91 7.08 14.18 -2.76
N LYS A 92 6.30 15.26 -2.87
CA LYS A 92 6.60 16.38 -3.79
C LYS A 92 7.91 17.08 -3.49
N GLU A 93 8.20 17.28 -2.20
CA GLU A 93 9.41 17.96 -1.77
C GLU A 93 10.66 17.12 -2.06
N LYS A 94 10.58 15.80 -1.83
CA LYS A 94 11.73 14.90 -1.93
C LYS A 94 11.92 14.27 -3.31
N TRP A 95 10.83 14.05 -4.04
CA TRP A 95 10.83 13.46 -5.37
C TRP A 95 9.97 14.29 -6.34
N PRO A 96 10.41 15.53 -6.66
CA PRO A 96 9.68 16.45 -7.54
C PRO A 96 9.47 15.90 -8.97
N GLU A 97 10.21 14.88 -9.38
CA GLU A 97 10.06 14.15 -10.64
C GLU A 97 8.77 13.31 -10.74
N TYR A 98 8.03 13.15 -9.65
CA TYR A 98 6.72 12.50 -9.67
C TYR A 98 5.56 13.50 -9.67
N HIS A 99 4.62 13.29 -10.57
CA HIS A 99 3.32 13.96 -10.55
C HIS A 99 2.45 13.42 -9.41
N VAL A 100 2.46 14.13 -8.27
CA VAL A 100 1.60 13.86 -7.12
C VAL A 100 0.44 14.86 -7.08
N PRO A 101 -0.82 14.44 -6.86
CA PRO A 101 -1.94 15.36 -6.72
C PRO A 101 -1.83 16.29 -5.49
N ASP A 102 -2.30 17.53 -5.61
CA ASP A 102 -2.49 18.45 -4.46
C ASP A 102 -3.82 18.25 -3.74
N GLN A 103 -4.80 17.74 -4.46
CA GLN A 103 -6.18 17.59 -4.00
C GLN A 103 -6.64 16.16 -4.22
N PHE A 104 -7.38 15.64 -3.25
CA PHE A 104 -7.92 14.29 -3.27
C PHE A 104 -9.44 14.40 -3.11
N PRO A 105 -10.22 14.11 -4.17
CA PRO A 105 -11.68 14.21 -4.11
C PRO A 105 -12.25 13.40 -2.94
N GLY A 106 -13.19 14.01 -2.20
CA GLY A 106 -13.83 13.36 -1.04
C GLY A 106 -12.98 13.34 0.24
N ILE A 107 -11.84 14.02 0.27
CA ILE A 107 -10.96 14.12 1.43
C ILE A 107 -10.83 15.59 1.87
N ASP A 108 -11.13 15.85 3.14
CA ASP A 108 -10.95 17.16 3.76
C ASP A 108 -9.48 17.55 3.74
N LYS A 109 -9.17 18.84 3.56
CA LYS A 109 -7.79 19.35 3.54
C LYS A 109 -7.02 19.06 4.84
N GLU A 110 -7.75 19.07 5.96
CA GLU A 110 -7.22 18.83 7.30
C GLU A 110 -8.10 17.77 7.99
N PRO A 111 -8.00 16.49 7.58
CA PRO A 111 -8.73 15.43 8.25
C PRO A 111 -8.10 15.20 9.64
N PRO A 112 -8.89 14.80 10.65
CA PRO A 112 -8.36 14.52 11.98
C PRO A 112 -7.31 13.40 11.92
N ILE A 113 -6.29 13.50 12.77
CA ILE A 113 -5.24 12.48 12.88
C ILE A 113 -5.73 11.31 13.76
N VAL A 114 -5.68 10.10 13.22
CA VAL A 114 -5.94 8.83 13.88
C VAL A 114 -4.60 8.13 14.04
N SER A 115 -4.16 8.09 15.30
CA SER A 115 -2.89 7.50 15.69
C SER A 115 -3.09 6.11 16.28
N PHE A 116 -2.15 5.22 15.98
CA PHE A 116 -2.07 3.89 16.58
C PHE A 116 -1.08 3.92 17.73
N SER A 117 -1.57 3.66 18.95
CA SER A 117 -0.75 3.73 20.15
C SER A 117 0.14 2.50 20.32
N SER A 118 1.42 2.64 20.00
CA SER A 118 2.48 1.66 20.33
C SER A 118 3.00 1.81 21.76
N LYS A 119 2.25 2.47 22.66
CA LYS A 119 2.68 2.74 24.04
C LYS A 119 3.10 1.47 24.78
N LYS A 120 2.29 0.40 24.69
CA LYS A 120 2.59 -0.89 25.33
C LYS A 120 3.92 -1.49 24.87
N LEU A 121 4.26 -1.35 23.58
CA LEU A 121 5.51 -1.85 23.01
C LEU A 121 6.70 -1.00 23.53
N LYS A 122 6.56 0.33 23.50
CA LYS A 122 7.60 1.26 23.99
C LYS A 122 7.85 1.14 25.50
N GLU A 123 6.81 0.96 26.31
CA GLU A 123 6.95 0.75 27.76
C GLU A 123 7.67 -0.55 28.13
N MET A 124 7.77 -1.51 27.21
CA MET A 124 8.62 -2.69 27.41
C MET A 124 10.10 -2.42 27.16
N GLY A 125 10.43 -1.33 26.44
CA GLY A 125 11.79 -0.94 26.08
C GLY A 125 12.13 -1.11 24.60
N PHE A 126 11.15 -1.37 23.73
CA PHE A 126 11.37 -1.36 22.28
C PHE A 126 11.44 0.09 21.75
N GLU A 127 12.44 0.37 20.92
CA GLU A 127 12.68 1.70 20.33
C GLU A 127 12.58 1.61 18.81
N PHE A 128 11.77 2.50 18.21
CA PHE A 128 11.72 2.70 16.77
C PHE A 128 12.94 3.51 16.34
N LYS A 129 13.63 3.06 15.29
CA LYS A 129 14.89 3.66 14.85
C LYS A 129 14.74 4.55 13.63
N TYR A 130 13.66 4.37 12.86
CA TYR A 130 13.50 5.00 11.55
C TYR A 130 12.34 5.99 11.51
N ASP A 131 12.51 7.06 10.76
CA ASP A 131 11.46 8.04 10.51
C ASP A 131 10.64 7.73 9.24
N LEU A 132 9.57 8.51 9.03
CA LEU A 132 8.68 8.34 7.88
C LEU A 132 9.40 8.57 6.54
N GLU A 133 10.34 9.51 6.48
CA GLU A 133 11.07 9.82 5.24
C GLU A 133 11.96 8.65 4.83
N GLU A 134 12.68 8.04 5.78
CA GLU A 134 13.51 6.87 5.54
C GLU A 134 12.70 5.69 4.98
N MET A 135 11.47 5.49 5.47
CA MET A 135 10.56 4.46 4.95
C MET A 135 10.24 4.67 3.47
N PHE A 136 9.80 5.87 3.10
CA PHE A 136 9.41 6.18 1.74
C PHE A 136 10.61 6.22 0.80
N LYS A 137 11.75 6.72 1.27
CA LYS A 137 13.02 6.70 0.53
C LYS A 137 13.44 5.27 0.22
N GLY A 138 13.51 4.40 1.22
CA GLY A 138 13.88 2.99 1.02
C GLY A 138 12.92 2.27 0.06
N ALA A 139 11.62 2.54 0.15
CA ALA A 139 10.63 1.98 -0.76
C ALA A 139 10.79 2.47 -2.21
N ILE A 140 10.96 3.77 -2.41
CA ILE A 140 11.12 4.38 -3.75
C ILE A 140 12.42 3.91 -4.40
N ASP A 141 13.53 3.96 -3.67
CA ASP A 141 14.84 3.53 -4.15
C ASP A 141 14.79 2.04 -4.54
N SER A 142 14.25 1.17 -3.67
CA SER A 142 14.13 -0.27 -3.98
C SER A 142 13.24 -0.55 -5.21
N CYS A 143 12.15 0.19 -5.38
CA CYS A 143 11.28 0.04 -6.54
C CYS A 143 11.93 0.54 -7.83
N ARG A 144 12.71 1.64 -7.77
CA ARG A 144 13.50 2.14 -8.92
C ARG A 144 14.55 1.14 -9.36
N ASP A 145 15.34 0.64 -8.41
CA ASP A 145 16.42 -0.32 -8.67
C ASP A 145 15.91 -1.61 -9.30
N LYS A 146 14.66 -2.00 -8.99
CA LYS A 146 14.01 -3.19 -9.54
C LYS A 146 13.17 -2.93 -10.78
N GLY A 147 13.12 -1.69 -11.28
CA GLY A 147 12.30 -1.31 -12.43
C GLY A 147 10.79 -1.40 -12.19
N LEU A 148 10.35 -1.38 -10.92
CA LEU A 148 8.95 -1.43 -10.53
C LEU A 148 8.30 -0.04 -10.46
N LEU A 149 9.13 1.01 -10.41
CA LEU A 149 8.70 2.41 -10.43
C LEU A 149 9.59 3.15 -11.45
N PRO A 150 9.00 3.85 -12.45
CA PRO A 150 9.79 4.66 -13.37
C PRO A 150 10.50 5.79 -12.63
N TYR A 151 11.60 6.31 -13.15
CA TYR A 151 12.34 7.38 -12.48
C TYR A 151 11.51 8.66 -12.35
N SER A 152 10.73 9.01 -13.39
CA SER A 152 9.88 10.18 -13.47
C SER A 152 8.49 9.79 -14.02
N THR A 153 7.45 10.50 -13.60
CA THR A 153 6.12 10.46 -14.25
C THR A 153 5.78 11.75 -14.98
N ILE A 154 6.65 12.76 -14.91
CA ILE A 154 6.56 13.97 -15.72
C ILE A 154 7.07 13.62 -17.12
N LYS A 155 6.21 13.76 -18.14
CA LYS A 155 6.61 13.59 -19.54
C LYS A 155 7.41 14.81 -19.99
N ASP A 156 8.64 14.62 -20.46
CA ASP A 156 9.38 15.66 -21.16
C ASP A 156 8.69 15.99 -22.49
N HIS A 157 8.22 17.22 -22.67
CA HIS A 157 7.64 17.72 -23.92
C HIS A 157 8.70 18.02 -25.00
N LYS A 158 9.70 17.15 -25.19
CA LYS A 158 10.67 17.28 -26.29
C LYS A 158 11.12 15.91 -26.80
N THR A 159 10.41 15.41 -27.81
CA THR A 159 10.91 14.88 -29.10
C THR A 159 9.75 14.22 -29.82
N ASP A 160 9.00 14.99 -30.60
CA ASP A 160 8.19 14.44 -31.71
C ASP A 160 8.01 15.49 -32.82
N ASP A 161 9.08 16.27 -33.08
CA ASP A 161 9.26 16.98 -34.33
C ASP A 161 10.40 16.29 -35.09
N HIS A 162 10.14 15.97 -36.36
CA HIS A 162 10.93 15.18 -37.32
C HIS A 162 10.65 13.66 -37.21
N ILE A 163 9.90 13.03 -38.13
CA ILE A 163 10.11 13.00 -39.58
C ILE A 163 8.75 12.83 -40.31
N HIS A 164 8.38 13.82 -41.13
CA HIS A 164 7.58 13.60 -42.33
C HIS A 164 8.54 13.50 -43.52
N VAL A 165 8.65 12.30 -44.11
CA VAL A 165 8.81 12.09 -45.56
C VAL A 165 8.07 10.81 -45.90
#